data_AF-A0A963E2T0-F1
#
_entry.id   AF-A0A963E2T0-F1
#
_cell.length_a   1.000
_cell.length_b   1.000
_cell.length_c   1.000
_cell.angle_alpha   90.00
_cell.angle_beta   90.00
_cell.angle_gamma   90.00
#
_symmetry.space_group_name_H-M   'P 1'
#
loop_
_entity.id
_entity.type
_entity.pdbx_description
1 polymer ?
#
loop_
_entity_poly.entity_id
_entity_poly.type
_entity_poly.pdbx_seq_one_letter_code
_entity_poly.pdbx_strand_id
1 'polypeptide(L)'
;MHKPLYGLILAGGKSTRMGCDKGALVYHNGKDQVRYLYDVLSQFVAQVFVSVRGKQRSQSHLQGYNVIEDVRNIDSPLNGILSAMDRFPEAGWLVVAVDMP
;
A
#
# COMPACT_ATOMS: atom_id res chain seq x y z
N MET A 1 18.23 -3.86 20.23
CA MET A 1 18.21 -3.52 18.79
C MET A 1 16.81 -3.06 18.46
N HIS A 2 16.62 -1.87 17.88
CA HIS A 2 15.29 -1.34 17.55
C HIS A 2 14.82 -1.96 16.23
N LYS A 3 13.60 -2.51 16.19
CA LYS A 3 12.99 -3.02 14.95
C LYS A 3 12.77 -1.85 13.98
N PRO A 4 13.13 -1.97 12.68
CA PRO A 4 12.84 -0.91 11.73
C PRO A 4 11.33 -0.72 11.58
N LEU A 5 10.88 0.52 11.47
CA LEU A 5 9.48 0.84 11.17
C LEU A 5 9.32 1.01 9.66
N TYR A 6 8.41 0.25 9.05
CA TYR A 6 8.03 0.36 7.64
C TYR A 6 6.60 0.86 7.49
N GLY A 7 6.32 1.54 6.37
CA GLY A 7 5.00 2.01 5.99
C GLY A 7 4.31 1.03 5.05
N LEU A 8 3.00 0.82 5.22
CA LEU A 8 2.18 0.00 4.33
C LEU A 8 0.93 0.77 3.90
N ILE A 9 0.81 1.02 2.60
CA ILE A 9 -0.39 1.58 1.97
C ILE A 9 -1.27 0.42 1.49
N LEU A 10 -2.48 0.29 2.03
CA LEU A 10 -3.42 -0.77 1.65
C LEU A 10 -4.21 -0.36 0.39
N ALA A 11 -3.72 -0.76 -0.79
CA ALA A 11 -4.32 -0.48 -2.09
C ALA A 11 -4.99 -1.71 -2.76
N GLY A 12 -5.05 -2.86 -2.06
CA GLY A 12 -5.63 -4.12 -2.54
C GLY A 12 -7.17 -4.17 -2.70
N GLY A 13 -7.86 -3.02 -2.62
CA GLY A 13 -9.32 -2.96 -2.73
C GLY A 13 -9.83 -3.18 -4.16
N LYS A 14 -11.02 -3.78 -4.31
CA LYS A 14 -11.65 -4.00 -5.64
C LYS A 14 -12.21 -2.72 -6.28
N SER A 15 -12.34 -1.64 -5.51
CA SER A 15 -12.91 -0.35 -5.94
C SER A 15 -14.26 -0.42 -6.68
N THR A 16 -15.09 -1.42 -6.36
CA THR A 16 -16.34 -1.73 -7.09
C THR A 16 -17.37 -0.62 -7.10
N ARG A 17 -17.38 0.24 -6.08
CA ARG A 17 -18.30 1.40 -6.01
C ARG A 17 -17.88 2.55 -6.90
N MET A 18 -16.56 2.77 -7.08
CA MET A 18 -16.05 3.90 -7.86
C MET A 18 -15.79 3.53 -9.32
N GLY A 19 -15.70 2.23 -9.64
CA GLY A 19 -15.48 1.75 -11.00
C GLY A 19 -14.06 1.94 -11.52
N CYS A 20 -13.23 2.72 -10.83
CA CYS A 20 -11.82 2.94 -11.10
C CYS A 20 -10.96 2.67 -9.85
N ASP A 21 -9.66 2.46 -10.03
CA ASP A 21 -8.75 2.22 -8.91
C ASP A 21 -8.57 3.50 -8.07
N LYS A 22 -8.95 3.44 -6.79
CA LYS A 22 -8.82 4.57 -5.85
C LYS A 22 -7.39 5.08 -5.74
N GLY A 23 -6.40 4.18 -5.79
CA GLY A 23 -4.99 4.55 -5.65
C GLY A 23 -4.47 5.41 -6.79
N ALA A 24 -5.06 5.27 -7.98
CA ALA A 24 -4.68 6.01 -9.17
C ALA A 24 -5.34 7.39 -9.29
N LEU A 25 -6.19 7.78 -8.33
CA LEU A 25 -6.93 9.03 -8.41
C LEU A 25 -6.02 10.22 -8.12
N VAL A 26 -6.08 11.20 -9.01
CA VAL A 26 -5.26 12.40 -8.93
C VAL A 26 -5.99 13.47 -8.14
N TYR A 27 -5.56 13.70 -6.90
CA TYR A 27 -6.16 14.66 -5.98
C TYR A 27 -5.19 15.77 -5.55
N HIS A 28 -3.90 15.45 -5.39
CA HIS A 28 -2.96 16.28 -4.64
C HIS A 28 -2.03 17.06 -5.56
N ASN A 29 -2.56 18.15 -6.14
CA ASN A 29 -1.83 19.02 -7.08
C ASN A 29 -1.17 18.24 -8.24
N GLY A 30 -1.92 17.30 -8.82
CA GLY A 30 -1.43 16.47 -9.92
C GLY A 30 -0.79 15.15 -9.50
N LYS A 31 -0.65 14.86 -8.19
CA LYS A 31 -0.22 13.56 -7.69
C LYS A 31 -1.40 12.61 -7.50
N ASP A 32 -1.19 11.34 -7.87
CA ASP A 32 -2.09 10.26 -7.51
C ASP A 32 -2.07 9.98 -5.99
N GLN A 33 -3.13 9.32 -5.50
CA GLN A 33 -3.34 9.07 -4.08
C GLN A 33 -2.25 8.17 -3.48
N VAL A 34 -1.76 7.16 -4.21
CA VAL A 34 -0.66 6.30 -3.74
C VAL A 34 0.62 7.12 -3.60
N ARG A 35 0.94 7.98 -4.58
CA ARG A 35 2.11 8.85 -4.54
C ARG A 35 2.07 9.78 -3.33
N TYR A 36 0.93 10.41 -3.09
CA TYR A 36 0.77 11.31 -1.96
C TYR A 36 1.02 10.60 -0.62
N LEU A 37 0.36 9.46 -0.39
CA LEU A 37 0.54 8.68 0.83
C LEU A 37 1.98 8.15 0.97
N TYR A 38 2.61 7.79 -0.14
CA TYR A 38 4.01 7.35 -0.16
C TYR A 38 4.94 8.48 0.30
N ASP A 39 4.76 9.69 -0.23
CA ASP A 39 5.53 10.88 0.15
C ASP A 39 5.34 11.21 1.63
N VAL A 40 4.11 11.13 2.14
CA VAL A 40 3.79 11.39 3.56
C VAL A 40 4.45 10.35 4.46
N LEU A 41 4.25 9.05 4.20
CA LEU A 41 4.80 7.99 5.05
C LEU A 41 6.33 8.00 5.05
N SER A 42 6.97 8.29 3.92
CA SER A 42 8.44 8.28 3.78
C SER A 42 9.15 9.24 4.76
N GLN A 43 8.44 10.20 5.34
CA GLN A 43 8.99 11.10 6.36
C GLN A 43 9.13 10.45 7.75
N PHE A 44 8.43 9.34 7.99
CA PHE A 44 8.30 8.72 9.31
C PHE A 44 8.84 7.30 9.40
N VAL A 45 9.12 6.65 8.26
CA VAL A 45 9.47 5.23 8.20
C VAL A 45 10.71 5.00 7.32
N ALA A 46 11.41 3.89 7.56
CA ALA A 46 12.63 3.57 6.82
C ALA A 46 12.37 3.13 5.37
N GLN A 47 11.23 2.49 5.11
CA GLN A 47 10.78 2.05 3.79
C GLN A 47 9.26 2.08 3.72
N VAL A 48 8.71 2.39 2.54
CA VAL A 48 7.27 2.36 2.28
C VAL A 48 6.97 1.28 1.24
N PHE A 49 5.89 0.55 1.48
CA PHE A 49 5.35 -0.48 0.61
C PHE A 49 3.89 -0.21 0.25
N VAL A 50 3.49 -0.67 -0.92
CA VAL A 50 2.08 -0.66 -1.37
C VAL A 50 1.57 -2.10 -1.41
N SER A 51 0.53 -2.39 -0.64
CA SER A 51 -0.15 -3.68 -0.65
C SER A 51 -1.14 -3.73 -1.80
N VAL A 52 -1.09 -4.78 -2.61
CA VAL A 52 -1.92 -4.92 -3.82
C VAL A 52 -2.44 -6.34 -3.97
N ARG A 53 -3.56 -6.51 -4.68
CA ARG A 53 -3.96 -7.83 -5.17
C ARG A 53 -3.22 -8.17 -6.45
N GLY A 54 -2.90 -9.44 -6.70
CA GLY A 54 -2.00 -9.88 -7.77
C GLY A 54 -2.17 -9.20 -9.14
N LYS A 55 -3.41 -8.99 -9.62
CA LYS A 55 -3.65 -8.31 -10.91
C LYS A 55 -3.35 -6.79 -10.91
N GLN A 56 -3.34 -6.15 -9.75
CA GLN A 56 -3.07 -4.71 -9.62
C GLN A 56 -1.59 -4.39 -9.74
N ARG A 57 -0.67 -5.31 -9.41
CA ARG A 57 0.78 -5.05 -9.47
C ARG A 57 1.26 -4.52 -10.83
N SER A 58 0.62 -4.91 -11.93
CA SER A 58 0.98 -4.48 -13.29
C SER A 58 0.42 -3.11 -13.69
N GLN A 59 -0.34 -2.44 -12.82
CA GLN A 59 -0.87 -1.11 -13.12
C GLN A 59 0.26 -0.07 -13.21
N SER A 60 0.17 0.81 -14.19
CA SER A 60 1.20 1.82 -14.49
C SER A 60 1.51 2.74 -13.30
N HIS A 61 0.49 3.17 -12.56
CA HIS A 61 0.65 4.05 -11.40
C HIS A 61 1.41 3.41 -10.23
N LEU A 62 1.61 2.09 -10.25
CA LEU A 62 2.37 1.37 -9.22
C LEU A 62 3.83 1.12 -9.61
N GLN A 63 4.23 1.48 -10.83
CA GLN A 63 5.61 1.32 -11.29
C GLN A 63 6.56 2.19 -10.47
N GLY A 64 7.67 1.59 -10.03
CA GLY A 64 8.69 2.27 -9.24
C GLY A 64 8.47 2.25 -7.73
N TYR A 65 7.37 1.69 -7.22
CA TYR A 65 7.15 1.49 -5.79
C TYR A 65 7.54 0.08 -5.33
N ASN A 66 7.87 -0.05 -4.04
CA ASN A 66 7.97 -1.35 -3.41
C ASN A 66 6.55 -1.91 -3.21
N VAL A 67 6.28 -3.06 -3.82
CA VAL A 67 4.95 -3.67 -3.79
C VAL A 67 4.99 -4.97 -3.00
N ILE A 68 3.97 -5.17 -2.16
CA ILE A 68 3.69 -6.44 -1.48
C ILE A 68 2.36 -6.96 -2.05
N GLU A 69 2.42 -8.13 -2.68
CA GLU A 69 1.21 -8.81 -3.11
C GLU A 69 0.55 -9.54 -1.95
N ASP A 70 -0.77 -9.48 -1.88
CA ASP A 70 -1.58 -10.30 -1.00
C ASP A 70 -1.34 -11.79 -1.31
N VAL A 71 -0.82 -12.57 -0.36
CA VAL A 71 -0.48 -14.00 -0.56
C VAL A 71 -1.51 -14.97 -0.02
N ARG A 72 -2.48 -14.50 0.77
CA ARG A 72 -3.50 -15.36 1.41
C ARG A 72 -4.82 -15.27 0.65
N ASN A 73 -5.70 -16.26 0.84
CA ASN A 73 -7.06 -16.20 0.30
C ASN A 73 -8.03 -15.54 1.28
N ILE A 74 -7.81 -14.27 1.59
CA ILE A 74 -8.62 -13.49 2.54
C ILE A 74 -9.12 -12.22 1.83
N ASP A 75 -10.43 -11.99 1.80
CA ASP A 75 -11.04 -10.77 1.24
C ASP A 75 -11.17 -9.68 2.31
N SER A 76 -10.02 -9.28 2.88
CA SER A 76 -9.92 -8.26 3.93
C SER A 76 -8.59 -7.52 3.82
N PRO A 77 -8.52 -6.23 4.20
CA PRO A 77 -7.24 -5.51 4.29
C PRO A 77 -6.22 -6.20 5.20
N LEU A 78 -6.67 -7.09 6.11
CA LEU A 78 -5.81 -7.94 6.92
C LEU A 78 -4.87 -8.82 6.07
N ASN A 79 -5.28 -9.21 4.86
CA ASN A 79 -4.44 -9.98 3.95
C ASN A 79 -3.13 -9.26 3.64
N GLY A 80 -3.21 -7.97 3.31
CA GLY A 80 -2.06 -7.13 3.04
C GLY A 80 -1.14 -6.98 4.25
N ILE A 81 -1.73 -6.77 5.43
CA ILE A 81 -0.98 -6.66 6.70
C ILE A 81 -0.24 -7.98 6.99
N LEU A 82 -0.91 -9.12 6.91
CA LEU A 82 -0.28 -10.42 7.14
C LEU A 82 0.78 -10.74 6.10
N SER A 83 0.54 -10.43 4.82
CA SER A 83 1.51 -10.63 3.75
C SER A 83 2.78 -9.77 3.97
N ALA A 84 2.61 -8.57 4.51
CA ALA A 84 3.73 -7.69 4.87
C ALA A 84 4.52 -8.24 6.06
N MET A 85 3.84 -8.69 7.12
CA MET A 85 4.46 -9.32 8.28
C MET A 85 5.19 -10.63 7.92
N ASP A 86 4.62 -11.45 7.05
CA ASP A 86 5.25 -12.68 6.56
C ASP A 86 6.54 -12.36 5.79
N ARG A 87 6.57 -11.27 5.01
CA ARG A 87 7.73 -10.88 4.20
C ARG A 87 8.84 -10.19 5.00
N PHE A 88 8.48 -9.39 6.00
CA PHE A 88 9.44 -8.71 6.87
C PHE A 88 9.05 -8.91 8.35
N PRO A 89 9.34 -10.09 8.94
CA PRO A 89 8.90 -10.45 10.30
C PRO A 89 9.57 -9.61 11.41
N GLU A 90 10.72 -9.00 11.10
CA GLU A 90 11.46 -8.17 12.04
C GLU A 90 11.13 -6.68 11.98
N ALA A 91 10.21 -6.26 11.10
CA ALA A 91 9.77 -4.88 10.99
C ALA A 91 8.52 -4.58 11.84
N GLY A 92 8.44 -3.37 12.38
CA GLY A 92 7.16 -2.77 12.79
C GLY A 92 6.45 -2.16 11.59
N TRP A 93 5.12 -2.02 11.65
CA TRP A 93 4.31 -1.54 10.53
C TRP A 93 3.43 -0.35 10.91
N LEU A 94 3.60 0.77 10.21
CA LEU A 94 2.66 1.88 10.16
C LEU A 94 1.76 1.68 8.94
N VAL A 95 0.48 1.41 9.18
CA VAL A 95 -0.46 1.00 8.13
C VAL A 95 -1.48 2.10 7.87
N VAL A 96 -1.73 2.41 6.60
CA VAL A 96 -2.74 3.38 6.16
C VAL A 96 -3.61 2.79 5.05
N ALA A 97 -4.91 3.04 5.08
CA ALA A 97 -5.78 2.70 3.97
C ALA A 97 -5.67 3.75 2.85
N VAL A 98 -5.69 3.32 1.59
CA VAL A 98 -5.48 4.23 0.45
C VAL A 98 -6.54 5.33 0.35
N ASP A 99 -7.72 5.13 0.95
CA ASP A 99 -8.84 6.09 0.95
C ASP A 99 -8.89 7.00 2.19
N MET A 100 -7.85 7.01 3.02
CA MET A 100 -7.65 8.02 4.04
C MET A 100 -7.07 9.30 3.40
N PRO A 101 -7.67 10.48 3.65
CA PRO A 101 -7.19 11.76 3.12
C PRO A 101 -5.84 12.18 3.73
#